data_AF-A0A2T2S4C7-F1
#
_entry.id   AF-A0A2T2S4C7-F1
#
_cell.length_a   1.000
_cell.length_b   1.000
_cell.length_c   1.000
_cell.angle_alpha   90.00
_cell.angle_beta   90.00
_cell.angle_gamma   90.00
#
_symmetry.space_group_name_H-M   'P 1'
#
loop_
_entity.id
_entity.type
_entity.pdbx_description
1 polymer ?
#
loop_
_entity_poly.entity_id
_entity_poly.type
_entity_poly.pdbx_seq_one_letter_code
_entity_poly.pdbx_strand_id
1 'polypeptide(L)'
;MPPPRSKEDWKARIEPHLSTSLRDVSDAITRIDPMQTWLHDASMEAAEGLGNVSGMQGEMQGYMRMMNALEDRFPELLAAVDELTGGCGTVDLHWRPMNPNFSRVQVTADRDFTVELFVRLSEPTPKAARSAIDTVMDALPEGAPFPNRPNTVTGLVVHAGSCLGVRIREHLAEEGPGRGRTVTLLPDDRDPIENLSFEEAARHLCQLLAPSDSSSAV
;
A
#
# COMPACT_ATOMS: atom_id res chain seq x y z
N MET A 1 -31.07 6.38 5.65
CA MET A 1 -29.62 6.11 5.52
C MET A 1 -29.42 4.60 5.58
N PRO A 2 -28.60 4.01 4.69
CA PRO A 2 -28.15 2.64 4.87
C PRO A 2 -27.38 2.52 6.20
N PRO A 3 -27.40 1.35 6.86
CA PRO A 3 -26.65 1.13 8.08
C PRO A 3 -25.14 1.32 7.83
N PRO A 4 -24.38 1.81 8.82
CA PRO A 4 -22.93 1.86 8.72
C PRO A 4 -22.39 0.44 8.46
N ARG A 5 -21.44 0.33 7.53
CA ARG A 5 -20.78 -0.94 7.22
C ARG A 5 -19.96 -1.40 8.41
N SER A 6 -20.00 -2.70 8.71
CA SER A 6 -19.15 -3.31 9.72
C SER A 6 -17.71 -3.44 9.22
N LYS A 7 -16.75 -3.66 10.12
CA LYS A 7 -15.37 -4.00 9.76
C LYS A 7 -15.29 -5.19 8.80
N GLU A 8 -16.10 -6.23 9.01
CA GLU A 8 -16.08 -7.43 8.14
C GLU A 8 -16.59 -7.12 6.72
N ASP A 9 -17.57 -6.23 6.57
CA ASP A 9 -18.03 -5.77 5.25
C ASP A 9 -16.91 -5.03 4.51
N TRP A 10 -16.11 -4.26 5.23
CA TRP A 10 -14.94 -3.57 4.67
C TRP A 10 -13.84 -4.55 4.30
N LYS A 11 -13.54 -5.51 5.18
CA LYS A 11 -12.53 -6.53 4.92
C LYS A 11 -12.85 -7.34 3.67
N ALA A 12 -14.07 -7.86 3.57
CA ALA A 12 -14.53 -8.62 2.41
C ALA A 12 -14.45 -7.84 1.09
N ARG A 13 -14.50 -6.50 1.17
CA ARG A 13 -14.38 -5.62 0.00
C ARG A 13 -12.94 -5.30 -0.38
N ILE A 14 -12.04 -5.20 0.59
CA ILE A 14 -10.66 -4.74 0.39
C ILE A 14 -9.72 -5.92 0.13
N GLU A 15 -9.88 -7.01 0.89
CA GLU A 15 -9.00 -8.18 0.89
C GLU A 15 -8.74 -8.76 -0.51
N PRO A 16 -9.74 -8.91 -1.42
CA PRO A 16 -9.49 -9.47 -2.75
C PRO A 16 -8.54 -8.65 -3.64
N HIS A 17 -8.32 -7.37 -3.31
CA HIS A 17 -7.53 -6.44 -4.10
C HIS A 17 -6.16 -6.13 -3.50
N LEU A 18 -5.95 -6.39 -2.20
CA LEU A 18 -4.73 -6.01 -1.49
C LEU A 18 -3.48 -6.62 -2.12
N SER A 19 -3.54 -7.89 -2.52
CA SER A 19 -2.42 -8.61 -3.12
C SER A 19 -2.23 -8.36 -4.61
N THR A 20 -3.01 -7.45 -5.20
CA THR A 20 -2.98 -7.17 -6.64
C THR A 20 -2.70 -5.70 -6.92
N SER A 21 -3.43 -4.78 -6.28
CA SER A 21 -3.36 -3.36 -6.59
C SER A 21 -4.02 -2.50 -5.51
N LEU A 22 -3.23 -1.63 -4.87
CA LEU A 22 -3.73 -0.60 -3.95
C LEU A 22 -4.59 0.45 -4.64
N ARG A 23 -4.42 0.62 -5.96
CA ARG A 23 -5.33 1.44 -6.76
C ARG A 23 -6.72 0.81 -6.79
N ASP A 24 -6.81 -0.51 -6.94
CA ASP A 24 -8.10 -1.21 -6.94
C ASP A 24 -8.73 -1.20 -5.56
N VAL A 25 -7.92 -1.28 -4.50
CA VAL A 25 -8.38 -1.05 -3.11
C VAL A 25 -8.95 0.37 -2.95
N SER A 26 -8.23 1.40 -3.40
CA SER A 26 -8.68 2.80 -3.36
C SER A 26 -9.99 2.98 -4.12
N ASP A 27 -10.13 2.37 -5.29
CA ASP A 27 -11.36 2.39 -6.09
C ASP A 27 -12.50 1.64 -5.38
N ALA A 28 -12.22 0.47 -4.79
CA ALA A 28 -13.21 -0.32 -4.07
C ALA A 28 -13.77 0.41 -2.85
N ILE A 29 -12.91 1.16 -2.13
CA ILE A 29 -13.30 2.02 -1.00
C ILE A 29 -14.06 3.26 -1.49
N THR A 30 -13.51 3.97 -2.48
CA THR A 30 -14.03 5.28 -2.90
C THR A 30 -15.37 5.18 -3.62
N ARG A 31 -15.63 4.11 -4.38
CA ARG A 31 -16.82 3.98 -5.24
C ARG A 31 -18.11 3.55 -4.52
N ILE A 32 -18.17 3.57 -3.19
CA ILE A 32 -19.43 3.30 -2.48
C ILE A 32 -20.21 4.58 -2.24
N ASP A 33 -21.54 4.51 -2.36
CA ASP A 33 -22.41 5.68 -2.20
C ASP A 33 -22.16 6.45 -0.89
N PRO A 34 -22.01 5.80 0.29
CA PRO A 34 -21.73 6.54 1.53
C PRO A 34 -20.41 7.31 1.51
N MET A 35 -19.38 6.73 0.88
CA MET A 35 -18.05 7.34 0.76
C MET A 35 -18.07 8.48 -0.26
N GLN A 36 -18.67 8.27 -1.43
CA GLN A 36 -18.78 9.31 -2.47
C GLN A 36 -19.60 10.51 -1.99
N THR A 37 -20.73 10.25 -1.32
CA THR A 37 -21.58 11.31 -0.77
C THR A 37 -20.81 12.12 0.26
N TRP A 38 -20.16 11.45 1.24
CA TRP A 38 -19.35 12.14 2.23
C TRP A 38 -18.19 12.92 1.58
N LEU A 39 -17.47 12.31 0.64
CA LEU A 39 -16.31 12.91 0.01
C LEU A 39 -16.70 14.16 -0.79
N HIS A 40 -17.85 14.13 -1.46
CA HIS A 40 -18.41 15.27 -2.17
C HIS A 40 -18.75 16.41 -1.19
N ASP A 41 -19.56 16.12 -0.17
CA ASP A 41 -20.04 17.11 0.80
C ASP A 41 -18.87 17.72 1.60
N ALA A 42 -17.99 16.87 2.15
CA ALA A 42 -16.84 17.29 2.94
C ALA A 42 -15.81 18.06 2.10
N SER A 43 -15.62 17.69 0.82
CA SER A 43 -14.70 18.44 -0.05
C SER A 43 -15.25 19.83 -0.40
N MET A 44 -16.56 19.96 -0.63
CA MET A 44 -17.21 21.25 -0.86
C MET A 44 -17.07 22.15 0.37
N GLU A 45 -17.41 21.64 1.56
CA GLU A 45 -17.29 22.37 2.82
C GLU A 45 -15.84 22.80 3.10
N ALA A 46 -14.88 21.88 2.90
CA ALA A 46 -13.47 22.19 3.08
C ALA A 46 -12.99 23.26 2.09
N ALA A 47 -13.44 23.22 0.83
CA ALA A 47 -13.09 24.19 -0.20
C ALA A 47 -13.71 25.58 0.07
N GLU A 48 -14.98 25.65 0.52
CA GLU A 48 -15.60 26.91 0.97
C GLU A 48 -14.82 27.52 2.14
N GLY A 49 -14.34 26.67 3.07
CA GLY A 49 -13.48 27.07 4.17
C GLY A 49 -12.14 27.68 3.76
N LEU A 50 -11.62 27.35 2.57
CA LEU A 50 -10.40 27.97 2.02
C LEU A 50 -10.60 29.43 1.60
N GLY A 51 -11.83 29.85 1.33
CA GLY A 51 -12.14 31.25 1.01
C GLY A 51 -11.81 32.23 2.15
N ASN A 52 -11.71 31.73 3.39
CA ASN A 52 -11.45 32.52 4.59
C ASN A 52 -9.97 32.52 5.03
N VAL A 53 -9.15 31.57 4.55
CA VAL A 53 -7.73 31.41 4.88
C VAL A 53 -6.97 31.08 3.60
N SER A 54 -6.25 32.06 3.04
CA SER A 54 -5.61 31.89 1.74
C SER A 54 -4.27 31.15 1.81
N GLY A 55 -3.98 30.37 0.77
CA GLY A 55 -2.70 29.70 0.56
C GLY A 55 -2.53 28.37 1.30
N MET A 56 -1.28 27.92 1.40
CA MET A 56 -0.89 26.57 1.87
C MET A 56 -1.40 26.22 3.28
N GLN A 57 -1.59 27.22 4.14
CA GLN A 57 -2.14 27.00 5.49
C GLN A 57 -3.62 26.61 5.47
N GLY A 58 -4.41 27.20 4.56
CA GLY A 58 -5.81 26.83 4.38
C GLY A 58 -5.93 25.38 3.92
N GLU A 59 -5.11 24.97 2.94
CA GLU A 59 -5.11 23.61 2.40
C GLU A 59 -4.76 22.57 3.48
N MET A 60 -3.74 22.81 4.31
CA MET A 60 -3.44 21.90 5.42
C MET A 60 -4.60 21.79 6.42
N GLN A 61 -5.24 22.91 6.78
CA GLN A 61 -6.39 22.90 7.69
C GLN A 61 -7.62 22.21 7.09
N GLY A 62 -7.85 22.37 5.78
CA GLY A 62 -8.91 21.66 5.07
C GLY A 62 -8.66 20.15 5.06
N TYR A 63 -7.44 19.74 4.71
CA TYR A 63 -7.03 18.34 4.72
C TYR A 63 -7.18 17.72 6.11
N MET A 64 -6.66 18.36 7.18
CA MET A 64 -6.78 17.85 8.56
C MET A 64 -8.24 17.69 8.99
N ARG A 65 -9.12 18.66 8.64
CA ARG A 65 -10.56 18.55 8.91
C ARG A 65 -11.19 17.36 8.21
N MET A 66 -10.83 17.14 6.94
CA MET A 66 -11.35 15.99 6.20
C MET A 66 -10.82 14.66 6.74
N MET A 67 -9.54 14.59 7.12
CA MET A 67 -8.97 13.39 7.75
C MET A 67 -9.66 13.06 9.08
N ASN A 68 -9.84 14.04 9.96
CA ASN A 68 -10.57 13.84 11.22
C ASN A 68 -12.03 13.37 10.96
N ALA A 69 -12.71 13.96 9.97
CA ALA A 69 -14.06 13.54 9.62
C ALA A 69 -14.11 12.13 9.00
N LEU A 70 -13.06 11.71 8.28
CA LEU A 70 -12.92 10.35 7.76
C LEU A 70 -12.77 9.35 8.91
N GLU A 71 -11.90 9.65 9.87
CA GLU A 71 -11.67 8.86 11.08
C GLU A 71 -12.95 8.69 11.90
N ASP A 72 -13.67 9.79 12.14
CA ASP A 72 -14.92 9.78 12.93
C ASP A 72 -16.05 9.00 12.22
N ARG A 73 -16.15 9.12 10.90
CA ARG A 73 -17.29 8.60 10.14
C ARG A 73 -17.10 7.16 9.64
N PHE A 74 -15.86 6.73 9.46
CA PHE A 74 -15.53 5.40 8.94
C PHE A 74 -14.52 4.64 9.81
N PRO A 75 -14.67 4.59 11.15
CA PRO A 75 -13.70 3.91 12.03
C PRO A 75 -13.53 2.42 11.70
N GLU A 76 -14.61 1.77 11.26
CA GLU A 76 -14.60 0.36 10.83
C GLU A 76 -13.77 0.12 9.56
N LEU A 77 -13.64 1.13 8.68
CA LEU A 77 -12.75 1.06 7.52
C LEU A 77 -11.29 1.10 7.96
N LEU A 78 -10.97 2.00 8.90
CA LEU A 78 -9.61 2.15 9.43
C LEU A 78 -9.18 0.87 10.14
N ALA A 79 -10.04 0.31 10.99
CA ALA A 79 -9.80 -0.96 11.65
C ALA A 79 -9.67 -2.13 10.66
N ALA A 80 -10.43 -2.15 9.57
CA ALA A 80 -10.30 -3.17 8.54
C ALA A 80 -8.95 -3.09 7.81
N VAL A 81 -8.51 -1.89 7.45
CA VAL A 81 -7.20 -1.67 6.79
C VAL A 81 -6.06 -2.02 7.73
N ASP A 82 -6.12 -1.59 8.99
CA ASP A 82 -5.15 -1.94 10.03
C ASP A 82 -5.00 -3.47 10.16
N GLU A 83 -6.11 -4.19 10.32
CA GLU A 83 -6.08 -5.65 10.50
C GLU A 83 -5.61 -6.41 9.26
N LEU A 84 -6.01 -5.96 8.06
CA LEU A 84 -5.62 -6.61 6.80
C LEU A 84 -4.16 -6.37 6.46
N THR A 85 -3.64 -5.18 6.76
CA THR A 85 -2.24 -4.79 6.50
C THR A 85 -1.32 -5.03 7.69
N GLY A 86 -1.83 -5.60 8.78
CA GLY A 86 -1.08 -5.87 10.01
C GLY A 86 -0.47 -4.61 10.62
N GLY A 87 -1.19 -3.48 10.58
CA GLY A 87 -0.73 -2.18 11.08
C GLY A 87 0.28 -1.44 10.20
N CYS A 88 0.65 -2.01 9.05
CA CYS A 88 1.62 -1.39 8.14
C CYS A 88 0.99 -0.47 7.09
N GLY A 89 -0.33 -0.49 6.96
CA GLY A 89 -1.08 0.35 6.05
C GLY A 89 -2.00 1.32 6.80
N THR A 90 -2.09 2.54 6.28
CA THR A 90 -2.96 3.58 6.81
C THR A 90 -3.94 4.05 5.74
N VAL A 91 -5.14 4.44 6.16
CA VAL A 91 -6.08 5.13 5.29
C VAL A 91 -5.67 6.58 5.18
N ASP A 92 -5.57 7.08 3.96
CA ASP A 92 -5.24 8.47 3.66
C ASP A 92 -6.20 9.05 2.62
N LEU A 93 -6.22 10.37 2.52
CA LEU A 93 -7.06 11.13 1.62
C LEU A 93 -6.21 11.86 0.58
N HIS A 94 -6.34 11.45 -0.67
CA HIS A 94 -5.86 12.27 -1.78
C HIS A 94 -6.89 13.37 -2.05
N TRP A 95 -6.84 14.46 -1.29
CA TRP A 95 -7.77 15.58 -1.44
C TRP A 95 -7.33 16.53 -2.57
N ARG A 96 -8.29 16.93 -3.41
CA ARG A 96 -8.09 17.89 -4.49
C ARG A 96 -9.08 19.06 -4.32
N PRO A 97 -8.70 20.14 -3.62
CA PRO A 97 -9.63 21.23 -3.29
C PRO A 97 -10.24 21.90 -4.53
N MET A 98 -9.43 22.11 -5.57
CA MET A 98 -9.89 22.72 -6.83
C MET A 98 -10.62 21.75 -7.75
N ASN A 99 -10.61 20.45 -7.43
CA ASN A 99 -11.19 19.38 -8.23
C ASN A 99 -11.82 18.30 -7.32
N PRO A 100 -12.88 18.63 -6.54
CA PRO A 100 -13.43 17.74 -5.51
C PRO A 100 -13.80 16.33 -6.02
N ASN A 101 -14.28 16.24 -7.26
CA ASN A 101 -14.65 14.97 -7.92
C ASN A 101 -13.45 14.03 -8.17
N PHE A 102 -12.22 14.54 -8.08
CA PHE A 102 -10.99 13.75 -8.20
C PHE A 102 -10.35 13.44 -6.84
N SER A 103 -10.97 13.86 -5.74
CA SER A 103 -10.56 13.41 -4.42
C SER A 103 -10.84 11.91 -4.28
N ARG A 104 -10.01 11.19 -3.52
CA ARG A 104 -10.22 9.76 -3.27
C ARG A 104 -9.61 9.32 -1.95
N VAL A 105 -10.19 8.28 -1.36
CA VAL A 105 -9.60 7.58 -0.22
C VAL A 105 -8.64 6.53 -0.74
N GLN A 106 -7.43 6.49 -0.20
CA GLN A 106 -6.37 5.58 -0.59
C GLN A 106 -5.80 4.87 0.64
N VAL A 107 -5.17 3.72 0.41
CA VAL A 107 -4.36 3.06 1.44
C VAL A 107 -2.91 3.35 1.10
N THR A 108 -2.18 3.86 2.08
CA THR A 108 -0.75 4.18 1.99
C THR A 108 0.02 3.37 3.02
N ALA A 109 1.35 3.39 2.92
CA ALA A 109 2.24 2.91 3.96
C ALA A 109 3.21 4.05 4.29
N ASP A 110 3.62 4.15 5.55
CA ASP A 110 4.65 5.10 5.96
C ASP A 110 6.02 4.60 5.52
N ARG A 111 6.35 4.83 4.24
CA ARG A 111 7.57 4.37 3.58
C ARG A 111 8.08 5.46 2.63
N ASP A 112 9.39 5.49 2.42
CA ASP A 112 10.07 6.40 1.49
C ASP A 112 9.93 5.97 0.01
N PHE A 113 9.21 4.87 -0.25
CA PHE A 113 8.89 4.36 -1.57
C PHE A 113 7.39 4.15 -1.77
N THR A 114 6.95 4.22 -3.02
CA THR A 114 5.57 3.89 -3.39
C THR A 114 5.32 2.39 -3.24
N VAL A 115 4.33 2.03 -2.43
CA VAL A 115 3.80 0.67 -2.33
C VAL A 115 2.64 0.51 -3.32
N GLU A 116 2.63 -0.57 -4.09
CA GLU A 116 1.59 -0.87 -5.08
C GLU A 116 0.64 -1.97 -4.63
N LEU A 117 1.06 -2.86 -3.73
CA LEU A 117 0.24 -3.95 -3.19
C LEU A 117 0.74 -4.40 -1.81
N PHE A 118 -0.11 -5.06 -1.04
CA PHE A 118 0.22 -5.72 0.22
C PHE A 118 0.08 -7.23 0.08
N VAL A 119 1.07 -7.98 0.56
CA VAL A 119 1.01 -9.45 0.57
C VAL A 119 1.15 -9.94 2.00
N ARG A 120 0.12 -10.63 2.50
CA ARG A 120 0.13 -11.18 3.85
C ARG A 120 0.79 -12.56 3.85
N LEU A 121 1.77 -12.73 4.74
CA LEU A 121 2.35 -14.03 5.07
C LEU A 121 1.71 -14.56 6.34
N SER A 122 0.98 -15.68 6.22
CA SER A 122 0.44 -16.40 7.37
C SER A 122 1.57 -17.01 8.21
N GLU A 123 2.60 -17.54 7.55
CA GLU A 123 3.76 -18.16 8.20
C GLU A 123 5.06 -17.75 7.49
N PRO A 124 6.15 -17.49 8.22
CA PRO A 124 7.41 -17.02 7.65
C PRO A 124 8.25 -18.21 7.12
N THR A 125 7.68 -19.03 6.24
CA THR A 125 8.36 -20.16 5.62
C THR A 125 8.97 -19.78 4.27
N PRO A 126 10.07 -20.41 3.82
CA PRO A 126 10.66 -20.13 2.50
C PRO A 126 9.67 -20.33 1.35
N LYS A 127 8.74 -21.29 1.46
CA LYS A 127 7.71 -21.53 0.44
C LYS A 127 6.71 -20.38 0.39
N ALA A 128 6.23 -19.91 1.55
CA ALA A 128 5.31 -18.78 1.60
C ALA A 128 5.99 -17.49 1.13
N ALA A 129 7.25 -17.27 1.52
CA ALA A 129 8.06 -16.14 1.07
C ALA A 129 8.24 -16.12 -0.46
N ARG A 130 8.54 -17.27 -1.08
CA ARG A 130 8.58 -17.40 -2.55
C ARG A 130 7.24 -17.04 -3.18
N SER A 131 6.15 -17.61 -2.66
CA SER A 131 4.80 -17.30 -3.15
C SER A 131 4.47 -15.81 -3.04
N ALA A 132 4.91 -15.13 -1.98
CA ALA A 132 4.70 -13.70 -1.81
C ALA A 132 5.52 -12.87 -2.82
N ILE A 133 6.78 -13.25 -3.04
CA ILE A 133 7.62 -12.63 -4.08
C ILE A 133 7.00 -12.84 -5.47
N ASP A 134 6.47 -14.04 -5.74
CA ASP A 134 5.77 -14.35 -7.00
C ASP A 134 4.52 -13.48 -7.16
N THR A 135 3.73 -13.28 -6.11
CA THR A 135 2.56 -12.37 -6.13
C THR A 135 2.96 -10.93 -6.45
N VAL A 136 4.05 -10.43 -5.85
CA VAL A 136 4.57 -9.09 -6.18
C VAL A 136 5.05 -9.04 -7.63
N MET A 137 5.69 -10.09 -8.11
CA MET A 137 6.17 -10.18 -9.49
C MET A 137 5.02 -10.21 -10.51
N ASP A 138 3.91 -10.86 -10.20
CA ASP A 138 2.73 -10.93 -11.06
C ASP A 138 2.03 -9.57 -11.24
N ALA A 139 2.29 -8.62 -10.34
CA ALA A 139 1.83 -7.24 -10.44
C ALA A 139 2.73 -6.33 -11.32
N LEU A 140 3.78 -6.88 -11.95
CA LEU A 140 4.60 -6.11 -12.89
C LEU A 140 3.76 -5.56 -14.06
N PRO A 141 4.05 -4.34 -14.54
CA PRO A 141 3.41 -3.80 -15.73
C PRO A 141 3.50 -4.74 -16.93
N GLU A 142 2.38 -4.89 -17.65
CA GLU A 142 2.34 -5.65 -18.90
C GLU A 142 3.25 -5.02 -19.97
N GLY A 143 3.82 -5.87 -20.82
CA GLY A 143 4.71 -5.46 -21.91
C GLY A 143 6.17 -5.80 -21.64
N ALA A 144 7.04 -5.49 -22.61
CA ALA A 144 8.48 -5.61 -22.45
C ALA A 144 9.05 -4.31 -21.86
N PRO A 145 10.05 -4.38 -20.95
CA PRO A 145 10.74 -3.19 -20.49
C PRO A 145 11.43 -2.48 -21.65
N PHE A 146 11.46 -1.16 -21.61
CA PHE A 146 12.21 -0.36 -22.59
C PHE A 146 13.70 -0.37 -22.24
N PRO A 147 14.61 -0.17 -23.22
CA PRO A 147 16.03 0.01 -22.93
C PRO A 147 16.24 1.13 -21.90
N ASN A 148 17.01 0.83 -20.84
CA ASN A 148 17.26 1.74 -19.69
C ASN A 148 16.02 2.16 -18.89
N ARG A 149 14.87 1.52 -19.10
CA ARG A 149 13.64 1.76 -18.34
C ARG A 149 13.03 0.41 -17.94
N PRO A 150 13.50 -0.17 -16.83
CA PRO A 150 12.98 -1.43 -16.34
C PRO A 150 11.52 -1.27 -15.90
N ASN A 151 10.74 -2.34 -16.04
CA ASN A 151 9.46 -2.43 -15.36
C ASN A 151 9.75 -2.67 -13.87
N THR A 152 9.08 -1.93 -13.00
CA THR A 152 9.29 -2.01 -11.55
C THR A 152 7.94 -2.07 -10.87
N VAL A 153 7.85 -2.90 -9.84
CA VAL A 153 6.71 -2.95 -8.91
C VAL A 153 7.27 -3.13 -7.50
N THR A 154 6.66 -2.46 -6.52
CA THR A 154 7.04 -2.60 -5.11
C THR A 154 5.82 -3.01 -4.30
N GLY A 155 5.89 -4.20 -3.68
CA GLY A 155 4.90 -4.68 -2.72
C GLY A 155 5.42 -4.58 -1.30
N LEU A 156 4.51 -4.54 -0.33
CA LEU A 156 4.84 -4.65 1.09
C LEU A 156 4.40 -6.02 1.60
N VAL A 157 5.36 -6.82 2.04
CA VAL A 157 5.08 -8.15 2.61
C VAL A 157 4.94 -8.01 4.12
N VAL A 158 3.82 -8.49 4.65
CA VAL A 158 3.43 -8.32 6.06
C VAL A 158 3.39 -9.66 6.77
N HIS A 159 3.99 -9.73 7.96
CA HIS A 159 3.88 -10.86 8.88
C HIS A 159 3.85 -10.38 10.33
N ALA A 160 2.84 -10.80 11.10
CA ALA A 160 2.75 -10.57 12.55
C ALA A 160 3.06 -9.13 13.01
N GLY A 161 2.54 -8.11 12.31
CA GLY A 161 2.78 -6.69 12.64
C GLY A 161 4.07 -6.10 12.06
N SER A 162 4.93 -6.93 11.47
CA SER A 162 6.14 -6.50 10.76
C SER A 162 5.90 -6.42 9.26
N CYS A 163 6.53 -5.47 8.60
CA CYS A 163 6.48 -5.31 7.15
C CYS A 163 7.85 -5.06 6.53
N LEU A 164 8.02 -5.61 5.33
CA LEU A 164 9.23 -5.49 4.54
C LEU A 164 8.87 -5.20 3.09
N GLY A 165 9.46 -4.15 2.52
CA GLY A 165 9.26 -3.85 1.10
C GLY A 165 9.99 -4.86 0.22
N VAL A 166 9.33 -5.28 -0.84
CA VAL A 166 9.88 -6.16 -1.87
C VAL A 166 9.69 -5.47 -3.21
N ARG A 167 10.79 -5.14 -3.86
CA ARG A 167 10.80 -4.54 -5.19
C ARG A 167 11.27 -5.55 -6.22
N ILE A 168 10.49 -5.72 -7.27
CA ILE A 168 10.83 -6.53 -8.43
C ILE A 168 11.16 -5.60 -9.58
N ARG A 169 12.30 -5.84 -10.23
CA ARG A 169 12.73 -5.09 -11.40
C ARG A 169 12.90 -6.06 -12.57
N GLU A 170 12.13 -5.86 -13.63
CA GLU A 170 12.29 -6.57 -14.90
C GLU A 170 13.03 -5.69 -15.91
N HIS A 171 14.13 -6.20 -16.45
CA HIS A 171 14.98 -5.50 -17.42
C HIS A 171 15.28 -6.39 -18.63
N LEU A 172 15.78 -5.79 -19.71
CA LEU A 172 16.33 -6.57 -20.82
C LEU A 172 17.60 -7.28 -20.35
N ALA A 173 17.79 -8.53 -20.78
CA ALA A 173 19.00 -9.27 -20.46
C ALA A 173 20.25 -8.54 -21.00
N GLU A 174 21.33 -8.51 -20.21
CA GLU A 174 22.59 -7.88 -20.61
C GLU A 174 23.30 -8.67 -21.72
N GLU A 175 23.16 -10.00 -21.70
CA GLU A 175 23.77 -10.92 -22.66
C GLU A 175 22.70 -11.73 -23.40
N GLY A 176 22.21 -11.19 -24.52
CA GLY A 176 21.36 -11.89 -25.48
C GLY A 176 19.85 -11.57 -25.40
N PRO A 177 19.03 -12.25 -26.23
CA PRO A 177 17.60 -12.03 -26.25
C PRO A 177 16.96 -12.62 -25.00
N GLY A 178 16.40 -11.77 -24.14
CA GLY A 178 15.72 -12.23 -22.93
C GLY A 178 15.32 -11.12 -21.97
N ARG A 179 14.64 -11.52 -20.89
CA ARG A 179 14.29 -10.66 -19.77
C ARG A 179 15.03 -11.15 -18.52
N GLY A 180 15.67 -10.25 -17.81
CA GLY A 180 16.22 -10.48 -16.49
C GLY A 180 15.28 -9.94 -15.42
N ARG A 181 15.24 -10.59 -14.26
CA ARG A 181 14.50 -10.12 -13.09
C ARG A 181 15.41 -10.13 -11.88
N THR A 182 15.36 -9.06 -11.10
CA THR A 182 16.07 -8.94 -9.83
C THR A 182 15.10 -8.56 -8.72
N VAL A 183 15.40 -9.05 -7.52
CA VAL A 183 14.64 -8.74 -6.32
C VAL A 183 15.46 -7.83 -5.42
N THR A 184 14.83 -6.81 -4.86
CA THR A 184 15.40 -5.93 -3.83
C THR A 184 14.51 -5.96 -2.60
N LEU A 185 15.11 -6.18 -1.43
CA LEU A 185 14.41 -6.06 -0.15
C LEU A 185 14.66 -4.66 0.43
N LEU A 186 13.59 -4.02 0.90
CA LEU A 186 13.56 -2.63 1.37
C LEU A 186 13.11 -2.62 2.84
N PRO A 187 14.02 -2.93 3.78
CA PRO A 187 13.78 -2.78 5.22
C PRO A 187 13.64 -1.30 5.59
N ASP A 188 12.98 -1.02 6.73
CA ASP A 188 12.73 0.37 7.17
C ASP A 188 13.95 1.04 7.81
N ASP A 189 14.78 0.22 8.45
CA ASP A 189 15.75 0.63 9.45
C ASP A 189 17.20 0.54 8.97
N ARG A 190 17.40 0.14 7.70
CA ARG A 190 18.73 -0.14 7.13
C ARG A 190 18.71 -0.06 5.60
N ASP A 191 19.89 -0.17 5.01
CA ASP A 191 20.06 -0.10 3.57
C ASP A 191 19.33 -1.24 2.82
N PRO A 192 18.83 -0.95 1.60
CA PRO A 192 18.30 -1.95 0.69
C PRO A 192 19.25 -3.11 0.42
N ILE A 193 18.70 -4.32 0.34
CA ILE A 193 19.44 -5.51 -0.09
C ILE A 193 19.08 -5.78 -1.55
N GLU A 194 19.97 -5.37 -2.45
CA GLU A 194 19.73 -5.34 -3.90
C GLU A 194 20.23 -6.60 -4.62
N ASN A 195 19.77 -6.76 -5.87
CA ASN A 195 20.25 -7.78 -6.82
C ASN A 195 20.20 -9.23 -6.32
N LEU A 196 19.21 -9.54 -5.48
CA LEU A 196 19.01 -10.88 -4.96
C LEU A 196 18.39 -11.78 -6.03
N SER A 197 18.83 -13.04 -6.06
CA SER A 197 18.05 -14.11 -6.69
C SER A 197 16.76 -14.36 -5.92
N PHE A 198 15.77 -14.98 -6.56
CA PHE A 198 14.49 -15.31 -5.93
C PHE A 198 14.66 -16.20 -4.68
N GLU A 199 15.61 -17.13 -4.71
CA GLU A 199 15.87 -18.02 -3.58
C GLU A 199 16.53 -17.30 -2.41
N GLU A 200 17.51 -16.44 -2.68
CA GLU A 200 18.15 -15.61 -1.66
C GLU A 200 17.15 -14.61 -1.06
N ALA A 201 16.35 -13.96 -1.90
CA ALA A 201 15.31 -13.04 -1.48
C ALA A 201 14.31 -13.71 -0.53
N ALA A 202 13.82 -14.92 -0.87
CA ALA A 202 12.91 -15.65 0.00
C ALA A 202 13.53 -15.99 1.37
N ARG A 203 14.80 -16.41 1.37
CA ARG A 203 15.53 -16.71 2.62
C ARG A 203 15.70 -15.44 3.47
N HIS A 204 16.14 -14.33 2.86
CA HIS A 204 16.32 -13.07 3.56
C HIS A 204 14.99 -12.48 4.05
N LEU A 205 13.92 -12.60 3.27
CA LEU A 205 12.57 -12.17 3.65
C LEU A 205 12.11 -12.85 4.94
N CYS A 206 12.25 -14.18 5.04
CA CYS A 206 11.94 -14.93 6.26
C CYS A 206 12.77 -14.45 7.46
N GLN A 207 14.08 -14.28 7.27
CA GLN A 207 15.00 -13.87 8.33
C GLN A 207 14.69 -12.46 8.88
N LEU A 208 14.23 -11.56 8.01
CA LEU A 208 13.94 -10.17 8.37
C LEU A 208 12.55 -9.99 8.98
N LEU A 209 11.55 -10.75 8.52
CA LEU A 209 10.18 -10.68 9.05
C LEU A 209 9.97 -11.51 10.32
N ALA A 210 10.79 -12.53 10.54
CA ALA A 210 10.79 -13.35 11.73
C ALA A 210 12.24 -13.62 12.14
N PRO A 211 12.96 -12.61 12.66
CA PRO A 211 14.30 -12.82 13.19
C PRO A 211 14.21 -13.90 14.26
N SER A 212 14.93 -15.01 14.04
CA SER A 212 15.03 -16.04 15.07
C SER A 212 15.64 -15.37 16.29
N ASP A 213 14.92 -15.33 17.41
CA ASP A 213 15.40 -14.79 18.68
C ASP A 213 16.75 -15.43 19.03
N SER A 214 17.81 -14.79 18.57
CA SER A 214 19.20 -15.07 18.93
C SER A 214 19.64 -14.00 19.93
N SER A 215 18.71 -13.58 20.79
CA SER A 215 18.94 -12.68 21.92
C SER A 215 18.33 -13.30 23.18
N SER A 216 18.88 -14.45 23.55
CA SER A 216 18.81 -15.03 24.90
C SER A 216 20.09 -15.80 25.14
N ALA A 217 21.23 -15.09 25.02
CA ALA A 217 22.53 -15.57 25.44
C ALA A 217 23.52 -14.40 25.62
N VAL A 218 23.29 -13.55 26.62
CA VAL A 218 24.36 -12.96 27.46
C VAL A 218 23.82 -12.77 28.86
#